data_AF-A0A2S7XQB2-F1
#
_entry.id   AF-A0A2S7XQB2-F1
#
_cell.length_a   1.000
_cell.length_b   1.000
_cell.length_c   1.000
_cell.angle_alpha   90.00
_cell.angle_beta   90.00
_cell.angle_gamma   90.00
#
_symmetry.space_group_name_H-M   'P 1'
#
loop_
_entity.id
_entity.type
_entity.pdbx_description
1 polymer ?
#
loop_
_entity_poly.entity_id
_entity_poly.type
_entity_poly.pdbx_seq_one_letter_code
_entity_poly.pdbx_strand_id
1 'polypeptide(L)'
;MFFGFNWWKMYRLQKRQVQIDNSIVEQFKAEIIRIHELPATRPELNDVHVLLLKAIGMPFKKHQVNQIDSWNEIIHQMERYFENLTQTTQANSQSNSITLKNTDTDVYAPEKEVVEDELSAESLDSAITDLMSHYQAANSAILNNQEATDEMKVKFQNLQLVNQELRSIIQSEKTSELLEKFDAYEQMNAVFMRTIAVKERNYKSLVKEHEMLEVYIHNLQVTVTNYRKSIQKLLIKESSLVEENRLLLEQQESNNRLVTRLNRNYKTLRNEYTKLFETTIH
;
A
#
# COMPACT_ATOMS: atom_id res chain seq x y z
N MET A 1 -13.57 -18.94 -41.88
CA MET A 1 -14.63 -18.54 -40.92
C MET A 1 -14.10 -18.02 -39.57
N PHE A 2 -12.78 -17.85 -39.38
CA PHE A 2 -12.18 -17.44 -38.07
C PHE A 2 -11.98 -15.91 -37.90
N PHE A 3 -11.98 -15.13 -38.98
CA PHE A 3 -11.74 -13.68 -38.93
C PHE A 3 -12.89 -12.91 -38.27
N GLY A 4 -14.15 -13.27 -38.56
CA GLY A 4 -15.32 -12.61 -37.97
C GLY A 4 -15.43 -12.82 -36.46
N PHE A 5 -15.10 -14.02 -35.97
CA PHE A 5 -15.16 -14.33 -34.53
C PHE A 5 -14.09 -13.58 -33.73
N ASN A 6 -12.84 -13.54 -34.24
CA ASN A 6 -11.76 -12.79 -33.60
C ASN A 6 -12.01 -11.28 -33.66
N TRP A 7 -12.50 -10.75 -34.78
CA TRP A 7 -12.86 -9.33 -34.89
C TRP A 7 -13.97 -8.96 -33.90
N TRP A 8 -15.02 -9.78 -33.78
CA TRP A 8 -16.11 -9.53 -32.86
C TRP A 8 -15.71 -9.65 -31.38
N LYS A 9 -14.79 -10.57 -31.07
CA LYS A 9 -14.16 -10.70 -29.75
C LYS A 9 -13.33 -9.45 -29.41
N MET A 10 -12.50 -8.97 -30.34
CA MET A 10 -11.72 -7.74 -30.16
C MET A 10 -12.61 -6.52 -30.01
N TYR A 11 -13.66 -6.40 -30.82
CA TYR A 11 -14.65 -5.33 -30.73
C TYR A 11 -15.38 -5.31 -29.38
N ARG A 12 -15.78 -6.48 -28.86
CA ARG A 12 -16.37 -6.60 -27.51
C ARG A 12 -15.39 -6.22 -26.40
N LEU A 13 -14.13 -6.64 -26.50
CA LEU A 13 -13.09 -6.29 -25.52
C LEU A 13 -12.82 -4.78 -25.53
N GLN A 14 -12.72 -4.17 -26.70
CA GLN A 14 -12.55 -2.73 -26.85
C GLN A 14 -13.76 -1.96 -26.30
N LYS A 15 -14.99 -2.42 -26.60
CA LYS A 15 -16.22 -1.79 -26.06
C LYS A 15 -16.29 -1.89 -24.54
N ARG A 16 -15.91 -3.04 -23.96
CA ARG A 16 -15.85 -3.22 -22.51
C ARG A 16 -14.77 -2.33 -21.88
N GLN A 17 -13.63 -2.17 -22.55
CA GLN A 17 -12.56 -1.30 -22.09
C GLN A 17 -13.02 0.16 -22.01
N VAL A 18 -13.66 0.66 -23.07
CA VAL A 18 -14.25 2.01 -23.08
C VAL A 18 -15.28 2.21 -21.97
N GLN A 19 -16.06 1.18 -21.63
CA GLN A 19 -17.00 1.25 -20.51
C GLN A 19 -16.30 1.36 -19.15
N ILE A 20 -15.21 0.61 -18.96
CA ILE A 20 -14.40 0.65 -17.73
C ILE A 20 -13.73 2.02 -17.60
N ASP A 21 -13.09 2.51 -18.66
CA ASP A 21 -12.39 3.81 -18.65
C ASP A 21 -13.36 4.96 -18.33
N ASN A 22 -14.55 4.95 -18.93
CA ASN A 22 -15.59 5.94 -18.61
C ASN A 22 -16.09 5.80 -17.18
N SER A 23 -16.26 4.58 -16.66
CA SER A 23 -16.68 4.36 -15.26
C SER A 23 -15.64 4.91 -14.26
N ILE A 24 -14.35 4.73 -14.54
CA ILE A 24 -13.25 5.23 -13.70
C ILE A 24 -13.25 6.76 -13.72
N VAL A 25 -13.41 7.39 -14.89
CA VAL A 25 -13.50 8.85 -15.02
C VAL A 25 -14.70 9.42 -14.25
N GLU A 26 -15.87 8.77 -14.31
CA GLU A 26 -17.05 9.20 -13.54
C GLU A 26 -16.85 9.03 -12.03
N GLN A 27 -16.16 7.98 -11.57
CA GLN A 27 -15.80 7.82 -10.16
C GLN A 27 -14.87 8.93 -9.67
N PHE A 28 -13.85 9.29 -10.46
CA PHE A 28 -12.97 10.42 -10.12
C PHE A 28 -13.71 11.75 -10.08
N LYS A 29 -14.66 11.99 -10.99
CA LYS A 29 -15.51 13.20 -10.96
C LYS A 29 -16.39 13.24 -9.71
N ALA A 30 -17.02 12.12 -9.35
CA ALA A 30 -17.85 12.03 -8.16
C ALA A 30 -17.05 12.30 -6.88
N GLU A 31 -15.83 11.77 -6.79
CA GLU A 31 -14.96 12.00 -5.64
C GLU A 31 -14.47 13.46 -5.57
N ILE A 32 -14.14 14.09 -6.72
CA ILE A 32 -13.81 15.52 -6.77
C ILE A 32 -14.96 16.38 -6.23
N ILE A 33 -16.21 16.07 -6.60
CA ILE A 33 -17.40 16.80 -6.11
C ILE A 33 -17.54 16.60 -4.59
N ARG A 34 -17.38 15.37 -4.12
CA ARG A 34 -17.46 15.02 -2.69
C ARG A 34 -16.42 15.77 -1.84
N ILE A 35 -15.20 15.95 -2.35
CA ILE A 35 -14.13 16.71 -1.67
C ILE A 35 -14.49 18.19 -1.51
N HIS A 36 -15.26 18.76 -2.45
CA HIS A 36 -15.74 20.15 -2.35
C HIS A 36 -16.96 20.29 -1.41
N GLU A 37 -17.74 19.23 -1.22
CA GLU A 37 -18.94 19.24 -0.38
C GLU A 37 -18.63 19.00 1.12
N LEU A 38 -17.48 18.39 1.45
CA LEU A 38 -17.05 18.18 2.84
C LEU A 38 -16.28 19.41 3.39
N PRO A 39 -16.70 20.00 4.52
CA PRO A 39 -15.95 21.06 5.17
C PRO A 39 -14.66 20.48 5.77
N ALA A 40 -13.54 20.66 5.07
CA ALA A 40 -12.24 20.18 5.50
C ALA A 40 -11.57 21.16 6.49
N THR A 41 -10.89 20.62 7.49
CA THR A 41 -10.12 21.38 8.50
C THR A 41 -8.92 22.15 7.89
N ARG A 42 -8.54 21.84 6.64
CA ARG A 42 -7.44 22.48 5.89
C ARG A 42 -7.80 22.61 4.40
N PRO A 43 -8.38 23.75 3.97
CA PRO A 43 -8.86 23.93 2.59
C PRO A 43 -7.74 23.92 1.54
N GLU A 44 -6.50 24.29 1.91
CA GLU A 44 -5.35 24.33 0.99
C GLU A 44 -4.93 22.95 0.45
N LEU A 45 -5.22 21.88 1.19
CA LEU A 45 -4.94 20.50 0.77
C LEU A 45 -6.02 19.93 -0.16
N ASN A 46 -7.22 20.51 -0.16
CA ASN A 46 -8.31 20.07 -1.03
C ASN A 46 -8.00 20.40 -2.49
N ASP A 47 -7.43 21.57 -2.77
CA ASP A 47 -7.06 21.98 -4.14
C ASP A 47 -5.99 21.05 -4.74
N VAL A 48 -5.01 20.66 -3.93
CA VAL A 48 -3.97 19.69 -4.34
C VAL A 48 -4.56 18.31 -4.58
N HIS A 49 -5.46 17.85 -3.71
CA HIS A 49 -6.12 16.55 -3.85
C HIS A 49 -7.02 16.50 -5.11
N VAL A 50 -7.72 17.60 -5.41
CA VAL A 50 -8.53 17.75 -6.63
C VAL A 50 -7.65 17.77 -7.88
N LEU A 51 -6.50 18.46 -7.85
CA LEU A 51 -5.55 18.49 -8.96
C LEU A 51 -4.95 17.10 -9.22
N LEU A 52 -4.63 16.34 -8.17
CA LEU A 52 -4.15 14.97 -8.26
C LEU A 52 -5.18 14.05 -8.94
N LEU A 53 -6.44 14.09 -8.49
CA LEU A 53 -7.52 13.28 -9.07
C LEU A 53 -7.80 13.65 -10.54
N LYS A 54 -7.70 14.94 -10.89
CA LYS A 54 -7.80 15.40 -12.28
C LYS A 54 -6.64 14.92 -13.14
N ALA A 55 -5.41 14.93 -12.62
CA ALA A 55 -4.23 14.46 -13.34
C ALA A 55 -4.28 12.95 -13.58
N ILE A 56 -4.67 12.16 -12.58
CA ILE A 56 -4.83 10.70 -12.68
C ILE A 56 -5.98 10.31 -13.63
N GLY A 57 -7.05 11.11 -13.69
CA GLY A 57 -8.18 10.88 -14.61
C GLY A 57 -7.90 11.26 -16.08
N MET A 58 -6.88 12.08 -16.35
CA MET A 58 -6.60 12.62 -17.69
C MET A 58 -6.23 11.57 -18.75
N PRO A 59 -5.42 10.53 -18.44
CA PRO A 59 -5.05 9.48 -19.39
C PRO A 59 -6.26 8.67 -19.87
N PHE A 60 -7.21 8.37 -18.99
CA PHE A 60 -8.43 7.62 -19.32
C PHE A 60 -9.40 8.41 -20.20
N LYS A 61 -9.33 9.74 -20.21
CA LYS A 61 -10.18 10.60 -21.06
C LYS A 61 -9.73 10.57 -22.52
N LYS A 62 -8.43 10.41 -22.81
CA LYS A 62 -7.86 10.58 -24.15
C LYS A 62 -7.95 9.35 -25.06
N HIS A 63 -8.47 8.20 -24.59
CA HIS A 63 -8.77 7.01 -25.42
C HIS A 63 -7.63 6.50 -26.34
N GLN A 64 -6.38 6.91 -26.14
CA GLN A 64 -5.33 6.78 -27.16
C GLN A 64 -4.08 6.01 -26.76
N VAL A 65 -4.08 5.29 -25.63
CA VAL A 65 -2.86 4.55 -25.25
C VAL A 65 -3.20 3.17 -24.69
N ASN A 66 -2.32 2.20 -24.95
CA ASN A 66 -2.40 0.89 -24.32
C ASN A 66 -2.49 1.06 -22.80
N GLN A 67 -3.18 0.14 -22.11
CA GLN A 67 -3.35 0.19 -20.65
C GLN A 67 -2.01 0.40 -19.93
N ILE A 68 -0.95 -0.26 -20.40
CA ILE A 68 0.39 -0.18 -19.82
C ILE A 68 0.94 1.25 -19.85
N ASP A 69 0.82 1.94 -20.98
CA ASP A 69 1.32 3.31 -21.13
C ASP A 69 0.48 4.31 -20.33
N SER A 70 -0.84 4.06 -20.22
CA SER A 70 -1.72 4.88 -19.39
C SER A 70 -1.39 4.73 -17.90
N TRP A 71 -1.09 3.52 -17.43
CA TRP A 71 -0.67 3.27 -16.05
C TRP A 71 0.72 3.83 -15.77
N ASN A 72 1.66 3.73 -16.72
CA ASN A 72 2.99 4.33 -16.59
C ASN A 72 2.92 5.85 -16.48
N GLU A 73 2.08 6.51 -17.29
CA GLU A 73 1.85 7.95 -17.20
C GLU A 73 1.22 8.32 -15.84
N ILE A 74 0.26 7.53 -15.35
CA ILE A 74 -0.35 7.75 -14.02
C ILE A 74 0.69 7.65 -12.91
N ILE A 75 1.56 6.63 -12.94
CA ILE A 75 2.63 6.45 -11.96
C ILE A 75 3.59 7.63 -12.01
N HIS A 76 3.99 8.07 -13.20
CA HIS A 76 4.92 9.18 -13.36
C HIS A 76 4.33 10.53 -12.89
N GLN A 77 3.02 10.73 -13.11
CA GLN A 77 2.32 11.89 -12.57
C GLN A 77 2.25 11.82 -11.04
N MET A 78 1.93 10.66 -10.45
CA MET A 78 1.93 10.50 -9.00
C MET A 78 3.31 10.80 -8.38
N GLU A 79 4.39 10.28 -8.96
CA GLU A 79 5.77 10.55 -8.52
C GLU A 79 6.06 12.06 -8.47
N ARG A 80 5.72 12.80 -9.54
CA ARG A 80 5.89 14.26 -9.59
C ARG A 80 5.08 15.00 -8.54
N TYR A 81 3.88 14.55 -8.22
CA TYR A 81 3.06 15.19 -7.18
C TYR A 81 3.57 14.89 -5.77
N PHE A 82 4.07 13.67 -5.52
CA PHE A 82 4.74 13.35 -4.26
C PHE A 82 6.03 14.17 -4.08
N GLU A 83 6.81 14.35 -5.15
CA GLU A 83 7.99 15.21 -5.14
C GLU A 83 7.64 16.67 -4.81
N ASN A 84 6.59 17.22 -5.44
CA ASN A 84 6.09 18.57 -5.13
C ASN A 84 5.52 18.70 -3.70
N LEU A 85 4.89 17.66 -3.16
CA LEU A 85 4.41 17.62 -1.77
C LEU A 85 5.58 17.60 -0.78
N THR A 86 6.63 16.82 -1.05
CA THR A 86 7.82 16.79 -0.20
C THR A 86 8.54 18.14 -0.17
N GLN A 87 8.65 18.82 -1.32
CA GLN A 87 9.24 20.16 -1.42
C GLN A 87 8.41 21.23 -0.67
N THR A 88 7.08 21.17 -0.73
CA THR A 88 6.20 22.10 0.00
C THR A 88 6.21 21.85 1.51
N THR A 89 6.33 20.60 1.97
CA THR A 89 6.55 20.31 3.40
C THR A 89 7.93 20.74 3.91
N GLN A 90 8.97 20.66 3.08
CA GLN A 90 10.31 21.16 3.44
C GLN A 90 10.37 22.69 3.48
N ALA A 91 9.72 23.38 2.54
CA ALA A 91 9.64 24.85 2.54
C ALA A 91 8.90 25.39 3.77
N ASN A 92 7.84 24.71 4.24
CA ASN A 92 7.14 25.08 5.47
C ASN A 92 7.90 24.70 6.76
N SER A 93 8.85 23.77 6.69
CA SER A 93 9.71 23.41 7.82
C SER A 93 10.88 24.39 8.01
N GLN A 94 11.25 25.16 6.98
CA GLN A 94 12.31 26.18 7.06
C GLN A 94 11.83 27.53 7.66
N SER A 95 10.53 27.76 7.83
CA SER A 95 10.03 29.03 8.38
C SER A 95 9.90 29.08 9.91
N ASN A 96 10.21 27.99 10.64
CA ASN A 96 10.04 27.90 12.10
C ASN A 96 11.28 27.42 12.88
N SER A 97 12.49 27.63 12.36
CA SER A 97 13.73 27.34 13.11
C SER A 97 14.47 28.63 13.48
N ILE A 98 14.00 29.29 14.54
CA ILE A 98 14.70 30.35 15.24
C ILE A 98 15.73 29.71 16.20
N THR A 99 17.00 29.97 15.93
CA THR A 99 18.15 30.06 16.87
C THR A 99 18.69 28.79 17.53
N LEU A 100 19.82 28.30 17.02
CA LEU A 100 21.04 28.14 17.84
C LEU A 100 22.29 28.14 16.96
N LYS A 101 23.20 29.05 17.30
CA LYS A 101 24.45 29.41 16.62
C LYS A 101 25.61 28.51 17.05
N ASN A 102 26.62 28.49 16.17
CA ASN A 102 28.02 28.04 16.32
C ASN A 102 28.20 26.52 16.11
N THR A 103 28.94 26.08 15.09
CA THR A 103 30.32 26.45 14.78
C THR A 103 30.68 26.02 13.35
N ASP A 104 31.46 26.88 12.69
CA ASP A 104 32.05 26.67 11.38
C ASP A 104 32.97 25.44 11.32
N THR A 105 32.81 24.60 10.30
CA THR A 105 33.96 24.01 9.59
C THR A 105 33.53 23.57 8.18
N ASP A 106 33.82 24.42 7.20
CA ASP A 106 33.95 24.04 5.79
C ASP A 106 35.10 23.04 5.66
N VAL A 107 34.84 21.76 5.41
CA VAL A 107 35.72 20.89 4.60
C VAL A 107 34.89 19.74 4.03
N TYR A 108 34.99 19.57 2.70
CA TYR A 108 34.65 18.38 1.92
C TYR A 108 33.16 18.03 1.78
N ALA A 109 32.69 18.12 0.54
CA ALA A 109 31.79 17.11 0.02
C ALA A 109 32.55 15.77 -0.03
N PRO A 110 32.03 14.71 0.59
CA PRO A 110 32.07 13.41 -0.03
C PRO A 110 30.64 12.97 -0.30
N GLU A 111 30.46 12.55 -1.55
CA GLU A 111 29.70 11.35 -1.92
C GLU A 111 28.24 11.30 -1.48
N LYS A 112 27.38 11.19 -2.50
CA LYS A 112 26.11 10.49 -2.38
C LYS A 112 26.32 9.26 -1.50
N GLU A 113 25.81 9.29 -0.28
CA GLU A 113 25.33 8.08 0.36
C GLU A 113 24.27 7.54 -0.60
N VAL A 114 24.71 6.61 -1.43
CA VAL A 114 23.88 5.53 -1.89
C VAL A 114 23.32 4.95 -0.59
N VAL A 115 22.07 5.30 -0.27
CA VAL A 115 21.28 4.57 0.72
C VAL A 115 21.01 3.21 0.09
N GLU A 116 22.05 2.39 0.08
CA GLU A 116 21.97 0.96 -0.16
C GLU A 116 21.49 0.34 1.15
N ASP A 117 20.20 -0.01 1.13
CA ASP A 117 19.70 -1.26 1.67
C ASP A 117 19.76 -1.48 3.19
N GLU A 118 18.87 -0.84 3.96
CA GLU A 118 18.54 -1.32 5.31
C GLU A 118 17.02 -1.32 5.61
N LEU A 119 16.23 -1.89 4.70
CA LEU A 119 15.08 -2.69 5.13
C LEU A 119 15.53 -4.16 5.14
N SER A 120 16.47 -4.49 6.03
CA SER A 120 16.86 -5.88 6.24
C SER A 120 15.61 -6.70 6.56
N ALA A 121 15.57 -7.96 6.09
CA ALA A 121 14.43 -8.83 6.36
C ALA A 121 14.11 -8.94 7.87
N GLU A 122 15.15 -8.83 8.70
CA GLU A 122 15.07 -8.79 10.16
C GLU A 122 14.49 -7.47 10.70
N SER A 123 14.81 -6.31 10.12
CA SER A 123 14.20 -5.04 10.54
C SER A 123 12.71 -4.99 10.20
N LEU A 124 12.33 -5.56 9.06
CA LEU A 124 10.94 -5.63 8.61
C LEU A 124 10.13 -6.65 9.44
N ASP A 125 10.73 -7.77 9.82
CA ASP A 125 10.09 -8.75 10.72
C ASP A 125 9.97 -8.22 12.15
N SER A 126 10.95 -7.45 12.64
CA SER A 126 10.85 -6.73 13.91
C SER A 126 9.70 -5.72 13.89
N ALA A 127 9.60 -4.88 12.86
CA ALA A 127 8.53 -3.90 12.73
C ALA A 127 7.14 -4.55 12.64
N ILE A 128 7.03 -5.70 11.96
CA ILE A 128 5.78 -6.49 11.93
C ILE A 128 5.45 -7.02 13.33
N THR A 129 6.45 -7.50 14.07
CA THR A 129 6.27 -8.03 15.43
C THR A 129 5.85 -6.94 16.40
N ASP A 130 6.47 -5.76 16.31
CA ASP A 130 6.11 -4.57 17.10
C ASP A 130 4.70 -4.11 16.79
N LEU A 131 4.31 -4.10 15.50
CA LEU A 131 2.95 -3.78 15.09
C LEU A 131 1.93 -4.77 15.68
N MET A 132 2.22 -6.08 15.65
CA MET A 132 1.35 -7.09 16.27
C MET A 132 1.26 -6.94 17.79
N SER A 133 2.37 -6.59 18.45
CA SER A 133 2.40 -6.33 19.90
C SER A 133 1.51 -5.14 20.28
N HIS A 134 1.63 -4.03 19.54
CA HIS A 134 0.74 -2.88 19.71
C HIS A 134 -0.72 -3.24 19.44
N TYR A 135 -0.97 -4.13 18.49
CA TYR A 135 -2.30 -4.63 18.18
C TYR A 135 -2.90 -5.43 19.35
N GLN A 136 -2.16 -6.37 19.91
CA GLN A 136 -2.58 -7.16 21.06
C GLN A 136 -2.84 -6.29 22.29
N ALA A 137 -2.00 -5.28 22.51
CA ALA A 137 -2.21 -4.30 23.58
C ALA A 137 -3.50 -3.48 23.37
N ALA A 138 -3.76 -3.03 22.14
CA ALA A 138 -5.00 -2.33 21.79
C ALA A 138 -6.23 -3.22 21.98
N ASN A 139 -6.16 -4.50 21.58
CA ASN A 139 -7.25 -5.45 21.72
C ASN A 139 -7.56 -5.76 23.21
N SER A 140 -6.52 -5.83 24.04
CA SER A 140 -6.67 -5.95 25.50
C SER A 140 -7.32 -4.71 26.12
N ALA A 141 -6.94 -3.51 25.69
CA ALA A 141 -7.53 -2.26 26.15
C ALA A 141 -9.00 -2.11 25.71
N ILE A 142 -9.32 -2.62 24.52
CA ILE A 142 -10.68 -2.77 23.99
C ILE A 142 -11.46 -3.66 24.98
N LEU A 143 -11.07 -4.93 25.17
CA LEU A 143 -11.77 -5.86 26.06
C LEU A 143 -12.01 -5.29 27.48
N ASN A 144 -11.01 -4.64 28.07
CA ASN A 144 -11.13 -4.00 29.38
C ASN A 144 -12.17 -2.87 29.40
N ASN A 145 -12.26 -2.06 28.33
CA ASN A 145 -13.27 -1.02 28.21
C ASN A 145 -14.68 -1.59 28.03
N GLN A 146 -14.82 -2.72 27.34
CA GLN A 146 -16.10 -3.44 27.25
C GLN A 146 -16.59 -3.88 28.62
N GLU A 147 -15.72 -4.52 29.40
CA GLU A 147 -16.04 -4.98 30.74
C GLU A 147 -16.42 -3.82 31.67
N ALA A 148 -15.66 -2.71 31.64
CA ALA A 148 -15.98 -1.50 32.39
C ALA A 148 -17.32 -0.88 31.97
N THR A 149 -17.66 -0.91 30.68
CA THR A 149 -18.93 -0.39 30.16
C THR A 149 -20.10 -1.25 30.64
N ASP A 150 -19.94 -2.57 30.64
CA ASP A 150 -20.97 -3.50 31.10
C ASP A 150 -21.16 -3.42 32.62
N GLU A 151 -20.07 -3.30 33.40
CA GLU A 151 -20.16 -3.04 34.85
C GLU A 151 -20.91 -1.72 35.13
N MET A 152 -20.65 -0.67 34.35
CA MET A 152 -21.33 0.61 34.48
C MET A 152 -22.82 0.53 34.13
N LYS A 153 -23.22 -0.29 33.15
CA LYS A 153 -24.64 -0.58 32.86
C LYS A 153 -25.33 -1.25 34.04
N VAL A 154 -24.69 -2.23 34.68
CA VAL A 154 -25.26 -2.92 35.85
C VAL A 154 -25.45 -1.94 37.01
N LYS A 155 -24.43 -1.13 37.32
CA LYS A 155 -24.53 -0.08 38.34
C LYS A 155 -25.64 0.93 38.01
N PHE A 156 -25.80 1.26 36.73
CA PHE A 156 -26.85 2.17 36.28
C PHE A 156 -28.27 1.58 36.45
N GLN A 157 -28.47 0.31 36.10
CA GLN A 157 -29.75 -0.37 36.32
C GLN A 157 -30.13 -0.39 37.82
N ASN A 158 -29.15 -0.66 38.69
CA ASN A 158 -29.36 -0.59 40.14
C ASN A 158 -29.73 0.83 40.61
N LEU A 159 -29.07 1.86 40.08
CA LEU A 159 -29.41 3.26 40.35
C LEU A 159 -30.81 3.66 39.85
N GLN A 160 -31.28 3.07 38.74
CA GLN A 160 -32.65 3.28 38.25
C GLN A 160 -33.69 2.68 39.21
N LEU A 161 -33.43 1.48 39.75
CA LEU A 161 -34.32 0.85 40.74
C LEU A 161 -34.40 1.68 42.02
N VAL A 162 -33.26 2.13 42.55
CA VAL A 162 -33.20 3.02 43.71
C VAL A 162 -33.90 4.36 43.42
N ASN A 163 -33.78 4.89 42.20
CA ASN A 163 -34.50 6.09 41.78
C ASN A 163 -36.02 5.87 41.81
N GLN A 164 -36.51 4.73 41.33
CA GLN A 164 -37.95 4.45 41.35
C GLN A 164 -38.49 4.35 42.78
N GLU A 165 -37.74 3.72 43.69
CA GLU A 165 -38.08 3.66 45.11
C GLU A 165 -38.10 5.06 45.75
N LEU A 166 -37.08 5.88 45.52
CA LEU A 166 -37.03 7.27 46.01
C LEU A 166 -38.17 8.12 45.46
N ARG A 167 -38.53 7.97 44.18
CA ARG A 167 -39.64 8.71 43.58
C ARG A 167 -40.98 8.37 44.23
N SER A 168 -41.18 7.10 44.59
CA SER A 168 -42.38 6.66 45.30
C SER A 168 -42.49 7.30 46.70
N ILE A 169 -41.36 7.47 47.38
CA ILE A 169 -41.27 8.11 48.71
C ILE A 169 -41.53 9.61 48.59
N ILE A 170 -40.89 10.30 47.64
CA ILE A 170 -41.02 11.76 47.46
C ILE A 170 -42.45 12.14 47.02
N GLN A 171 -43.10 11.34 46.17
CA GLN A 171 -44.51 11.56 45.81
C GLN A 171 -45.45 11.45 47.01
N SER A 172 -45.11 10.62 48.01
CA SER A 172 -45.88 10.51 49.25
C SER A 172 -45.70 11.72 50.18
N GLU A 173 -44.55 12.41 50.12
CA GLU A 173 -44.20 13.55 50.98
C GLU A 173 -44.62 14.93 50.43
N LYS A 174 -45.16 15.00 49.20
CA LYS A 174 -45.67 16.24 48.54
C LYS A 174 -44.66 17.41 48.48
N THR A 175 -43.37 17.14 48.35
CA THR A 175 -42.32 18.17 48.22
C THR A 175 -42.07 18.52 46.75
N SER A 176 -42.72 19.57 46.26
CA SER A 176 -42.69 20.02 44.85
C SER A 176 -41.28 20.31 44.30
N GLU A 177 -40.42 20.99 45.06
CA GLU A 177 -39.04 21.31 44.63
C GLU A 177 -38.15 20.06 44.49
N LEU A 178 -38.40 19.06 45.32
CA LEU A 178 -37.62 17.82 45.30
C LEU A 178 -37.99 16.98 44.07
N LEU A 179 -39.26 17.02 43.67
CA LEU A 179 -39.80 16.35 42.50
C LEU A 179 -39.24 16.96 41.19
N GLU A 180 -39.14 18.29 41.10
CA GLU A 180 -38.51 18.98 39.96
C GLU A 180 -37.02 18.64 39.80
N LYS A 181 -36.26 18.61 40.90
CA LYS A 181 -34.85 18.19 40.86
C LYS A 181 -34.73 16.73 40.42
N PHE A 182 -35.64 15.87 40.86
CA PHE A 182 -35.66 14.46 40.50
C PHE A 182 -35.91 14.25 39.01
N ASP A 183 -36.88 14.97 38.44
CA ASP A 183 -37.19 14.94 37.01
C ASP A 183 -36.02 15.47 36.16
N ALA A 184 -35.30 16.49 36.65
CA ALA A 184 -34.07 16.96 36.00
C ALA A 184 -32.96 15.90 35.99
N TYR A 185 -32.77 15.17 37.10
CA TYR A 185 -31.82 14.04 37.16
C TYR A 185 -32.26 12.88 36.24
N GLU A 186 -33.55 12.58 36.15
CA GLU A 186 -34.09 11.55 35.25
C GLU A 186 -33.82 11.89 33.77
N GLN A 187 -34.03 13.16 33.38
CA GLN A 187 -33.69 13.64 32.03
C GLN A 187 -32.18 13.56 31.75
N MET A 188 -31.34 13.98 32.71
CA MET A 188 -29.89 13.91 32.55
C MET A 188 -29.40 12.45 32.42
N ASN A 189 -30.03 11.53 33.17
CA ASN A 189 -29.78 10.10 33.07
C ASN A 189 -30.21 9.51 31.71
N ALA A 190 -31.35 9.94 31.16
CA ALA A 190 -31.78 9.50 29.84
C ALA A 190 -30.79 9.94 28.75
N VAL A 191 -30.25 11.16 28.84
CA VAL A 191 -29.19 11.65 27.94
C VAL A 191 -27.90 10.85 28.09
N PHE A 192 -27.50 10.54 29.33
CA PHE A 192 -26.32 9.72 29.61
C PHE A 192 -26.43 8.32 29.00
N MET A 193 -27.58 7.64 29.17
CA MET A 193 -27.80 6.31 28.58
C MET A 193 -27.80 6.32 27.06
N ARG A 194 -28.38 7.36 26.45
CA ARG A 194 -28.33 7.54 25.00
C ARG A 194 -26.88 7.70 24.51
N THR A 195 -26.08 8.43 25.28
CA THR A 195 -24.65 8.64 24.98
C THR A 195 -23.87 7.33 25.10
N ILE A 196 -24.11 6.52 26.15
CA ILE A 196 -23.50 5.18 26.29
C ILE A 196 -23.87 4.30 25.11
N ALA A 197 -25.14 4.26 24.70
CA ALA A 197 -25.58 3.43 23.58
C ALA A 197 -24.89 3.82 22.25
N VAL A 198 -24.69 5.12 22.01
CA VAL A 198 -23.94 5.61 20.85
C VAL A 198 -22.46 5.20 20.95
N LYS A 199 -21.84 5.35 22.13
CA LYS A 199 -20.45 4.95 22.35
C LYS A 199 -20.26 3.44 22.16
N GLU A 200 -21.18 2.62 22.65
CA GLU A 200 -21.17 1.16 22.45
C GLU A 200 -21.30 0.79 20.97
N ARG A 201 -22.17 1.47 20.22
CA ARG A 201 -22.30 1.25 18.77
C ARG A 201 -21.01 1.60 18.04
N ASN A 202 -20.40 2.75 18.36
CA ASN A 202 -19.15 3.17 17.76
C ASN A 202 -18.01 2.20 18.10
N TYR A 203 -17.98 1.74 19.36
CA TYR A 203 -17.02 0.75 19.82
C TYR A 203 -17.17 -0.58 19.07
N LYS A 204 -18.39 -1.09 18.87
CA LYS A 204 -18.63 -2.30 18.05
C LYS A 204 -18.19 -2.12 16.61
N SER A 205 -18.30 -0.91 16.06
CA SER A 205 -17.75 -0.61 14.72
C SER A 205 -16.22 -0.66 14.73
N LEU A 206 -15.59 -0.07 15.74
CA LEU A 206 -14.14 -0.07 15.89
C LEU A 206 -13.56 -1.48 16.04
N VAL A 207 -14.24 -2.36 16.82
CA VAL A 207 -13.85 -3.77 16.94
C VAL A 207 -13.88 -4.47 15.58
N LYS A 208 -14.90 -4.23 14.75
CA LYS A 208 -14.97 -4.82 13.40
C LYS A 208 -13.87 -4.30 12.48
N GLU A 209 -13.58 -3.00 12.54
CA GLU A 209 -12.45 -2.42 11.79
C GLU A 209 -11.12 -3.02 12.25
N HIS A 210 -10.98 -3.28 13.54
CA HIS A 210 -9.84 -3.97 14.12
C HIS A 210 -9.73 -5.40 13.57
N GLU A 211 -10.77 -6.23 13.70
CA GLU A 211 -10.77 -7.59 13.14
C GLU A 211 -10.40 -7.62 11.63
N MET A 212 -10.90 -6.67 10.84
CA MET A 212 -10.54 -6.54 9.42
C MET A 212 -9.07 -6.19 9.19
N LEU A 213 -8.52 -5.26 9.97
CA LEU A 213 -7.11 -4.88 9.90
C LEU A 213 -6.19 -6.04 10.32
N GLU A 214 -6.59 -6.81 11.33
CA GLU A 214 -5.88 -8.01 11.79
C GLU A 214 -5.75 -9.05 10.67
N VAL A 215 -6.85 -9.31 9.96
CA VAL A 215 -6.88 -10.18 8.77
C VAL A 215 -6.00 -9.61 7.65
N TYR A 216 -6.02 -8.29 7.43
CA TYR A 216 -5.22 -7.64 6.40
C TYR A 216 -3.71 -7.74 6.69
N ILE A 217 -3.29 -7.48 7.93
CA ILE A 217 -1.91 -7.64 8.38
C ILE A 217 -1.46 -9.09 8.19
N HIS A 218 -2.28 -10.06 8.57
CA HIS A 218 -1.97 -11.47 8.36
C HIS A 218 -1.80 -11.83 6.88
N ASN A 219 -2.70 -11.35 6.01
CA ASN A 219 -2.59 -11.58 4.56
C ASN A 219 -1.33 -10.95 3.97
N LEU A 220 -0.93 -9.76 4.45
CA LEU A 220 0.31 -9.13 4.06
C LEU A 220 1.53 -9.95 4.51
N GLN A 221 1.55 -10.45 5.75
CA GLN A 221 2.63 -11.33 6.24
C GLN A 221 2.79 -12.58 5.36
N VAL A 222 1.68 -13.24 5.01
CA VAL A 222 1.69 -14.42 4.12
C VAL A 222 2.21 -14.04 2.74
N THR A 223 1.77 -12.91 2.20
CA THR A 223 2.17 -12.41 0.88
C THR A 223 3.66 -12.09 0.83
N VAL A 224 4.19 -11.37 1.83
CA VAL A 224 5.61 -11.06 1.97
C VAL A 224 6.44 -12.35 2.07
N THR A 225 5.98 -13.31 2.87
CA THR A 225 6.65 -14.62 3.00
C THR A 225 6.70 -15.37 1.66
N ASN A 226 5.62 -15.31 0.87
CA ASN A 226 5.57 -15.93 -0.45
C ASN A 226 6.49 -15.23 -1.47
N TYR A 227 6.56 -13.89 -1.43
CA TYR A 227 7.52 -13.15 -2.25
C TYR A 227 8.96 -13.48 -1.88
N ARG A 228 9.30 -13.56 -0.58
CA ARG A 228 10.63 -13.97 -0.11
C ARG A 228 11.02 -15.37 -0.64
N LYS A 229 10.11 -16.35 -0.54
CA LYS A 229 10.32 -17.70 -1.11
C LYS A 229 10.51 -17.66 -2.63
N SER A 230 9.80 -16.79 -3.32
CA SER A 230 9.88 -16.66 -4.78
C SER A 230 11.19 -16.01 -5.22
N ILE A 231 11.67 -15.00 -4.49
CA ILE A 231 12.97 -14.37 -4.71
C ILE A 231 14.10 -15.37 -4.50
N GLN A 232 14.06 -16.17 -3.42
CA GLN A 232 15.05 -17.23 -3.20
C GLN A 232 15.09 -18.24 -4.36
N LYS A 233 13.92 -18.65 -4.88
CA LYS A 233 13.85 -19.53 -6.05
C LYS A 233 14.42 -18.87 -7.31
N LEU A 234 14.20 -17.57 -7.49
CA LEU A 234 14.76 -16.82 -8.62
C LEU A 234 16.28 -16.72 -8.52
N LEU A 235 16.82 -16.41 -7.34
CA LEU A 235 18.27 -16.36 -7.12
C LEU A 235 18.96 -17.70 -7.38
N ILE A 236 18.34 -18.81 -6.94
CA ILE A 236 18.84 -20.17 -7.23
C ILE A 236 18.79 -20.45 -8.74
N LYS A 237 17.72 -20.01 -9.43
CA LYS A 237 17.59 -20.21 -10.88
C LYS A 237 18.60 -19.35 -11.65
N GLU A 238 18.83 -18.12 -11.20
CA GLU A 238 19.83 -17.23 -11.78
C GLU A 238 21.24 -17.81 -11.66
N SER A 239 21.63 -18.26 -10.46
CA SER A 239 22.94 -18.90 -10.27
C SER A 239 23.11 -20.17 -11.12
N SER A 240 22.05 -20.98 -11.24
CA SER A 240 22.02 -22.13 -12.15
C SER A 240 22.22 -21.73 -13.61
N LEU A 241 21.57 -20.65 -14.08
CA LEU A 241 21.69 -20.18 -15.46
C LEU A 241 23.07 -19.58 -15.74
N VAL A 242 23.65 -18.87 -14.77
CA VAL A 242 25.02 -18.35 -14.86
C VAL A 242 26.01 -19.49 -15.02
N GLU A 243 25.87 -20.56 -14.24
CA GLU A 243 26.74 -21.74 -14.33
C GLU A 243 26.54 -22.51 -15.65
N GLU A 244 25.30 -22.68 -16.12
CA GLU A 244 25.02 -23.29 -17.42
C GLU A 244 25.64 -22.48 -18.57
N ASN A 245 25.55 -21.16 -18.53
CA ASN A 245 26.15 -20.28 -19.53
C ASN A 245 27.69 -20.37 -19.50
N ARG A 246 28.29 -20.45 -18.30
CA ARG A 246 29.73 -20.67 -18.13
C ARG A 246 30.18 -21.97 -18.82
N LEU A 247 29.46 -23.07 -18.59
CA LEU A 247 29.75 -24.37 -19.23
C LEU A 247 29.58 -24.33 -20.75
N LEU A 248 28.54 -23.65 -21.25
CA LEU A 248 28.32 -23.49 -22.69
C LEU A 248 29.43 -22.68 -23.35
N LEU A 249 29.93 -21.62 -22.69
CA LEU A 249 31.07 -20.83 -23.18
C LEU A 249 32.35 -21.67 -23.24
N GLU A 250 32.63 -22.48 -22.21
CA GLU A 250 33.78 -23.41 -22.22
C GLU A 250 33.67 -24.45 -23.35
N GLN A 251 32.47 -24.99 -23.57
CA GLN A 251 32.21 -25.92 -24.67
C GLN A 251 32.39 -25.25 -26.03
N GLN A 252 31.90 -24.02 -26.19
CA GLN A 252 32.08 -23.23 -27.42
C GLN A 252 33.55 -22.97 -27.69
N GLU A 253 34.34 -22.62 -26.66
CA GLU A 253 35.77 -22.39 -26.81
C GLU A 253 36.51 -23.68 -27.23
N SER A 254 36.18 -24.82 -26.61
CA SER A 254 36.71 -26.14 -26.99
C SER A 254 36.39 -26.49 -28.45
N ASN A 255 35.14 -26.29 -28.87
CA ASN A 255 34.70 -26.50 -30.24
C ASN A 255 35.44 -25.58 -31.22
N ASN A 256 35.60 -24.30 -30.89
CA ASN A 256 36.36 -23.35 -31.71
C ASN A 256 37.82 -23.77 -31.87
N ARG A 257 38.47 -24.27 -30.81
CA ARG A 257 39.82 -24.82 -30.86
C ARG A 257 39.88 -26.06 -31.77
N LEU A 258 38.90 -26.95 -31.69
CA LEU A 258 38.81 -28.15 -32.52
C LEU A 258 38.58 -27.83 -34.01
N VAL A 259 37.65 -26.92 -34.31
CA VAL A 259 37.41 -26.41 -35.68
C VAL A 259 38.68 -25.77 -36.25
N THR A 260 39.39 -24.99 -35.44
CA THR A 260 40.66 -24.36 -35.86
C THR A 260 41.72 -25.42 -36.20
N ARG A 261 41.84 -26.49 -35.39
CA ARG A 261 42.75 -27.61 -35.66
C ARG A 261 42.36 -28.38 -36.92
N LEU A 262 41.07 -28.69 -37.10
CA LEU A 262 40.56 -29.35 -38.30
C LEU A 262 40.82 -28.52 -39.56
N ASN A 263 40.58 -27.21 -39.50
CA ASN A 263 40.88 -26.31 -40.61
C ASN A 263 42.36 -26.25 -40.96
N ARG A 264 43.26 -26.28 -39.96
CA ARG A 264 44.70 -26.38 -40.18
C ARG A 264 45.06 -27.72 -40.84
N ASN A 265 44.56 -28.84 -40.31
CA ASN A 265 44.80 -30.17 -40.87
C ASN A 265 44.27 -30.31 -42.30
N TYR A 266 43.07 -29.79 -42.57
CA TYR A 266 42.49 -29.77 -43.90
C TYR A 266 43.35 -28.96 -44.88
N LYS A 267 43.84 -27.79 -44.48
CA LYS A 267 44.77 -27.00 -45.30
C LYS A 267 46.08 -27.75 -45.57
N THR A 268 46.65 -28.43 -44.57
CA THR A 268 47.85 -29.26 -44.74
C THR A 268 47.61 -30.39 -45.72
N LEU A 269 46.53 -31.16 -45.52
CA LEU A 269 46.16 -32.28 -46.39
C LEU A 269 45.91 -31.80 -47.83
N ARG A 270 45.20 -30.68 -48.00
CA ARG A 270 44.99 -30.05 -49.31
C ARG A 270 46.31 -29.71 -49.98
N ASN A 271 47.25 -29.10 -49.26
CA ASN A 271 48.56 -28.74 -49.81
C ASN A 271 49.38 -29.98 -50.20
N GLU A 272 49.34 -31.06 -49.41
CA GLU A 272 49.99 -32.33 -49.76
C GLU A 272 49.35 -32.97 -50.99
N TYR A 273 48.02 -32.96 -51.08
CA TYR A 273 47.30 -33.47 -52.24
C TYR A 273 47.64 -32.66 -53.50
N THR A 274 47.65 -31.34 -53.41
CA THR A 274 48.06 -30.46 -54.52
C THR A 274 49.50 -30.77 -54.96
N LYS A 275 50.45 -30.96 -54.04
CA LYS A 275 51.83 -31.35 -54.38
C LYS A 275 51.91 -32.68 -55.14
N LEU A 276 51.16 -33.69 -54.70
CA LEU A 276 51.16 -35.02 -55.35
C LEU A 276 50.59 -34.97 -56.76
N PHE A 277 49.53 -34.19 -56.99
CA PHE A 277 48.83 -34.19 -58.27
C PHE A 277 49.35 -33.14 -59.27
N GLU A 278 49.91 -32.01 -58.83
CA GLU A 278 50.58 -31.05 -59.73
C GLU A 278 51.91 -31.58 -60.27
N THR A 279 52.59 -32.47 -59.54
CA THR A 279 53.83 -33.13 -60.00
C THR A 279 53.59 -34.28 -60.97
N THR A 280 52.35 -34.76 -61.12
CA THR A 280 52.00 -35.90 -61.98
C THR A 280 51.44 -35.45 -63.35
N ILE A 281 51.29 -34.15 -63.59
CA ILE A 281 50.74 -33.57 -64.84
C ILE A 281 51.85 -32.99 -65.76
N HIS A 282 53.12 -33.25 -65.45
CA HIS A 282 54.25 -33.05 -66.37
C HIS A 282 54.85 -34.38 -66.81
#